data_AF-A0A2S7JP29-F1
#
_entry.id   AF-A0A2S7JP29-F1
#
_cell.length_a   1.000
_cell.length_b   1.000
_cell.length_c   1.000
_cell.angle_alpha   90.00
_cell.angle_beta   90.00
_cell.angle_gamma   90.00
#
_symmetry.space_group_name_H-M   'P 1'
#
loop_
_entity.id
_entity.type
_entity.pdbx_description
1 polymer ?
#
loop_
_entity_poly.entity_id
_entity_poly.type
_entity_poly.pdbx_seq_one_letter_code
_entity_poly.pdbx_strand_id
1 'polypeptide(L)'
;MAPAPAPATLAASASASASASASASASASASASASASHQPKPCVIHVLDQKVYNLNPDYFSYTLSKLALERAVSLQAQSLAPTLRVNAVAPGLMYLSGPQTQDNFNRAAQANLLRQPINPADVASSVLFLAQNASITGTTLRVDNGQHLVPLARDVMFVVEELFKS
;
A
#
# COMPACT_ATOMS: atom_id res chain seq x y z
N MET A 1 28.52 37.34 4.91
CA MET A 1 29.20 36.78 3.71
C MET A 1 30.10 35.64 4.16
N ALA A 2 29.58 34.41 4.04
CA ALA A 2 30.30 33.15 3.90
C ALA A 2 29.33 32.23 3.15
N PRO A 3 29.67 31.71 1.95
CA PRO A 3 28.74 30.93 1.14
C PRO A 3 28.48 29.56 1.77
N ALA A 4 27.23 29.10 1.68
CA ALA A 4 26.84 27.74 2.04
C ALA A 4 27.60 26.70 1.18
N PRO A 5 28.09 25.59 1.75
CA PRO A 5 28.77 24.56 0.98
C PRO A 5 27.80 23.86 0.01
N ALA A 6 28.24 23.70 -1.24
CA ALA A 6 27.52 23.03 -2.32
C ALA A 6 27.25 21.54 -2.00
N PRO A 7 26.15 20.95 -2.50
CA PRO A 7 25.81 19.55 -2.21
C PRO A 7 26.81 18.59 -2.83
N ALA A 8 27.26 17.62 -2.03
CA ALA A 8 28.14 16.54 -2.45
C ALA A 8 27.49 15.66 -3.52
N THR A 9 28.11 15.62 -4.70
CA THR A 9 27.76 14.75 -5.83
C THR A 9 28.06 13.30 -5.48
N LEU A 10 27.02 12.51 -5.18
CA LEU A 10 27.10 11.05 -5.07
C LEU A 10 26.84 10.44 -6.45
N ALA A 11 27.93 10.21 -7.19
CA ALA A 11 27.93 9.37 -8.38
C ALA A 11 28.34 7.94 -7.98
N ALA A 12 27.41 6.99 -8.04
CA ALA A 12 27.69 5.55 -8.14
C ALA A 12 26.41 4.81 -8.57
N SER A 13 26.30 4.55 -9.88
CA SER A 13 26.30 3.22 -10.50
C SER A 13 24.94 2.55 -10.55
N ALA A 14 24.14 2.97 -11.53
CA ALA A 14 23.04 2.17 -12.07
C ALA A 14 23.63 0.99 -12.85
N SER A 15 23.59 -0.21 -12.28
CA SER A 15 23.84 -1.44 -13.04
C SER A 15 22.53 -1.90 -13.67
N ALA A 16 22.57 -1.93 -15.00
CA ALA A 16 21.55 -2.33 -15.93
C ALA A 16 21.04 -3.78 -15.73
N SER A 17 19.75 -3.96 -16.01
CA SER A 17 19.22 -5.18 -16.62
C SER A 17 18.36 -4.77 -17.80
N ALA A 18 18.99 -4.70 -18.96
CA ALA A 18 18.35 -4.50 -20.25
C ALA A 18 18.07 -5.86 -20.89
N SER A 19 16.81 -6.11 -21.24
CA SER A 19 16.35 -7.11 -22.22
C SER A 19 14.86 -6.84 -22.45
N ALA A 20 14.31 -6.68 -23.66
CA ALA A 20 14.81 -6.71 -25.01
C ALA A 20 13.96 -5.73 -25.84
N SER A 21 14.59 -4.94 -26.71
CA SER A 21 13.90 -4.16 -27.74
C SER A 21 13.70 -5.04 -28.96
N ALA A 22 12.46 -5.36 -29.30
CA ALA A 22 12.10 -5.87 -30.62
C ALA A 22 11.27 -4.80 -31.33
N SER A 23 11.94 -4.04 -32.20
CA SER A 23 11.31 -3.12 -33.13
C SER A 23 10.64 -3.93 -34.24
N ALA A 24 9.31 -3.90 -34.32
CA ALA A 24 8.58 -4.29 -35.52
C ALA A 24 7.63 -3.16 -35.88
N SER A 25 8.09 -2.28 -36.76
CA SER A 25 7.26 -1.27 -37.42
C SER A 25 6.36 -1.98 -38.43
N ALA A 26 5.08 -2.11 -38.12
CA ALA A 26 4.05 -2.46 -39.10
C ALA A 26 2.92 -1.44 -38.99
N SER A 27 2.96 -0.46 -39.90
CA SER A 27 1.87 0.46 -40.19
C SER A 27 0.67 -0.33 -40.75
N ALA A 28 -0.42 -0.39 -39.98
CA ALA A 28 -1.72 -0.84 -40.44
C ALA A 28 -2.77 0.22 -40.06
N SER A 29 -3.15 1.03 -41.04
CA SER A 29 -4.35 1.85 -40.99
C SER A 29 -5.58 0.94 -41.06
N ALA A 30 -6.31 0.81 -39.95
CA ALA A 30 -7.62 0.18 -39.93
C ALA A 30 -8.55 1.03 -39.06
N SER A 31 -9.57 1.61 -39.71
CA SER A 31 -10.72 2.23 -39.07
C SER A 31 -11.44 1.21 -38.22
N ALA A 32 -11.24 1.26 -36.90
CA ALA A 32 -11.97 0.43 -35.95
C ALA A 32 -13.11 1.26 -35.35
N SER A 33 -14.33 0.93 -35.76
CA SER A 33 -15.55 1.30 -35.06
C SER A 33 -15.42 0.90 -33.59
N ALA A 34 -15.36 1.88 -32.69
CA ALA A 34 -15.14 1.69 -31.26
C ALA A 34 -16.39 1.13 -30.57
N SER A 35 -16.72 -0.13 -30.86
CA SER A 35 -17.28 -1.01 -29.84
C SER A 35 -16.12 -1.34 -28.90
N ALA A 36 -15.90 -0.49 -27.89
CA ALA A 36 -14.91 -0.73 -26.85
C ALA A 36 -15.37 -1.94 -26.02
N SER A 37 -15.08 -3.14 -26.51
CA SER A 37 -15.20 -4.35 -25.71
C SER A 37 -14.47 -4.11 -24.39
N HIS A 38 -15.20 -4.22 -23.28
CA HIS A 38 -14.68 -4.04 -21.94
C HIS A 38 -13.78 -5.24 -21.61
N GLN A 39 -12.61 -5.31 -22.25
CA GLN A 39 -11.65 -6.35 -21.93
C GLN A 39 -11.12 -6.10 -20.52
N PRO A 40 -11.14 -7.12 -19.64
CA PRO A 40 -10.67 -6.95 -18.28
C PRO A 40 -9.18 -6.60 -18.30
N LYS A 41 -8.85 -5.38 -17.86
CA LYS A 41 -7.47 -4.95 -17.70
C LYS A 41 -6.83 -5.66 -16.51
N PRO A 42 -5.59 -6.16 -16.64
CA PRO A 42 -4.89 -6.76 -15.52
C PRO A 42 -4.74 -5.75 -14.37
N CYS A 43 -4.70 -6.27 -13.15
CA CYS A 43 -4.61 -5.48 -11.93
C CYS A 43 -3.58 -6.09 -10.98
N VAL A 44 -2.71 -5.25 -10.43
CA VAL A 44 -1.89 -5.56 -9.27
C VAL A 44 -2.49 -4.88 -8.05
N ILE A 45 -2.54 -5.60 -6.93
CA ILE A 45 -3.01 -5.07 -5.66
C ILE A 45 -1.93 -5.34 -4.61
N HIS A 46 -1.31 -4.27 -4.13
CA HIS A 46 -0.34 -4.36 -3.04
C HIS A 46 -1.06 -4.50 -1.70
N VAL A 47 -0.49 -5.30 -0.80
CA VAL A 47 -0.94 -5.37 0.59
C VAL A 47 -0.03 -4.48 1.44
N LEU A 48 -0.57 -3.33 1.85
CA LEU A 48 0.08 -2.36 2.72
C LEU A 48 -0.21 -2.69 4.19
N ASP A 49 -0.27 -1.65 5.01
CA ASP A 49 -0.52 -1.66 6.45
C ASP A 49 -1.14 -0.30 6.79
N GLN A 50 -2.15 -0.24 7.65
CA GLN A 50 -2.71 1.03 8.12
C GLN A 50 -1.66 1.97 8.72
N LYS A 51 -0.55 1.43 9.24
CA LYS A 51 0.56 2.17 9.87
C LYS A 51 1.12 3.28 8.99
N VAL A 52 1.04 3.16 7.66
CA VAL A 52 1.48 4.22 6.72
C VAL A 52 0.67 5.52 6.88
N TYR A 53 -0.50 5.44 7.51
CA TYR A 53 -1.40 6.57 7.80
C TYR A 53 -1.43 6.95 9.29
N ASN A 54 -0.74 6.22 10.17
CA ASN A 54 -0.71 6.43 11.61
C ASN A 54 0.69 6.14 12.18
N LEU A 55 1.60 7.08 11.92
CA LEU A 55 3.03 6.88 12.11
C LEU A 55 3.45 7.02 13.58
N ASN A 56 4.37 6.14 13.97
CA ASN A 56 5.16 6.21 15.19
C ASN A 56 6.55 5.60 14.90
N PRO A 57 7.57 5.82 15.74
CA PRO A 57 8.95 5.40 15.43
C PRO A 57 9.20 3.89 15.56
N ASP A 58 8.22 3.10 16.02
CA ASP A 58 8.38 1.64 16.12
C ASP A 58 8.36 0.99 14.74
N TYR A 59 9.09 -0.13 14.61
CA TYR A 59 9.24 -0.86 13.34
C TYR A 59 9.76 0.04 12.21
N PHE A 60 10.81 0.81 12.47
CA PHE A 60 11.33 1.85 11.57
C PHE A 60 11.57 1.37 10.12
N SER A 61 12.37 0.32 9.92
CA SER A 61 12.69 -0.18 8.57
C SER A 61 11.48 -0.76 7.84
N TYR A 62 10.59 -1.45 8.57
CA TYR A 62 9.31 -1.94 8.06
C TYR A 62 8.39 -0.79 7.65
N THR A 63 8.30 0.25 8.48
CA THR A 63 7.47 1.44 8.19
C THR A 63 7.98 2.15 6.96
N LEU A 64 9.29 2.33 6.81
CA LEU A 64 9.88 2.90 5.60
C LEU A 64 9.59 2.06 4.35
N SER A 65 9.69 0.73 4.42
CA SER A 65 9.40 -0.12 3.27
C SER A 65 7.93 -0.06 2.86
N LYS A 66 7.01 -0.01 3.83
CA LYS A 66 5.57 0.16 3.58
C LYS A 66 5.21 1.56 3.06
N LEU A 67 5.86 2.62 3.55
CA LEU A 67 5.70 3.97 3.01
C LEU A 67 6.20 4.08 1.56
N ALA A 68 7.34 3.45 1.25
CA ALA A 68 7.84 3.38 -0.12
C ALA A 68 6.86 2.64 -1.03
N LEU A 69 6.30 1.52 -0.56
CA LEU A 69 5.30 0.75 -1.30
C LEU A 69 3.98 1.52 -1.48
N GLU A 70 3.53 2.27 -0.47
CA GLU A 70 2.34 3.13 -0.55
C GLU A 70 2.48 4.17 -1.66
N ARG A 71 3.63 4.86 -1.71
CA ARG A 71 3.93 5.81 -2.79
C ARG A 71 4.11 5.13 -4.15
N ALA A 72 4.65 3.91 -4.17
CA ALA A 72 4.82 3.15 -5.40
C ALA A 72 3.48 2.83 -6.09
N VAL A 73 2.35 2.75 -5.36
CA VAL A 73 1.02 2.50 -5.96
C VAL A 73 0.69 3.54 -7.04
N SER A 74 0.78 4.83 -6.69
CA SER A 74 0.49 5.92 -7.63
C SER A 74 1.53 6.00 -8.76
N LEU A 75 2.81 5.84 -8.43
CA LEU A 75 3.89 5.90 -9.43
C LEU A 75 3.80 4.75 -10.45
N GLN A 76 3.51 3.53 -9.99
CA GLN A 76 3.31 2.37 -10.86
C GLN A 76 2.03 2.51 -11.69
N ALA A 77 0.94 3.01 -11.11
CA ALA A 77 -0.30 3.27 -11.86
C ALA A 77 -0.06 4.28 -13.01
N GLN A 78 0.69 5.35 -12.76
CA GLN A 78 1.08 6.32 -13.79
C GLN A 78 1.98 5.70 -14.85
N SER A 79 2.99 4.92 -14.43
CA SER A 79 4.00 4.37 -15.34
C SER A 79 3.49 3.20 -16.19
N LEU A 80 2.47 2.48 -15.75
CA LEU A 80 2.02 1.22 -16.37
C LEU A 80 0.65 1.35 -17.05
N ALA A 81 -0.03 2.49 -16.93
CA ALA A 81 -1.25 2.78 -17.68
C ALA A 81 -0.95 2.96 -19.19
N PRO A 82 -1.90 2.61 -20.09
CA PRO A 82 -3.22 2.03 -19.82
C PRO A 82 -3.22 0.49 -19.68
N THR A 83 -2.04 -0.15 -19.73
CA THR A 83 -1.85 -1.60 -19.79
C THR A 83 -2.17 -2.30 -18.48
N LEU A 84 -1.79 -1.73 -17.34
CA LEU A 84 -1.97 -2.32 -16.01
C LEU A 84 -2.58 -1.32 -15.04
N ARG A 85 -3.52 -1.80 -14.21
CA ARG A 85 -3.99 -1.06 -13.03
C ARG A 85 -3.18 -1.46 -11.81
N VAL A 86 -2.89 -0.50 -10.95
CA VAL A 86 -2.17 -0.75 -9.69
C VAL A 86 -2.94 -0.11 -8.56
N ASN A 87 -3.32 -0.90 -7.56
CA ASN A 87 -4.02 -0.44 -6.38
C ASN A 87 -3.38 -1.05 -5.12
N ALA A 88 -3.92 -0.72 -3.96
CA ALA A 88 -3.53 -1.36 -2.71
C ALA A 88 -4.70 -1.50 -1.73
N VAL A 89 -4.51 -2.40 -0.76
CA VAL A 89 -5.30 -2.46 0.47
C VAL A 89 -4.39 -2.21 1.68
N ALA A 90 -4.86 -1.44 2.65
CA ALA A 90 -4.16 -1.15 3.90
C ALA A 90 -4.98 -1.72 5.08
N PRO A 91 -4.72 -2.96 5.49
CA PRO A 91 -5.42 -3.58 6.61
C PRO A 91 -4.90 -3.06 7.95
N GLY A 92 -5.74 -3.16 8.98
CA GLY A 92 -5.32 -3.02 10.37
C GLY A 92 -4.86 -4.36 10.97
N LEU A 93 -4.79 -4.41 12.31
CA LEU A 93 -4.37 -5.61 13.03
C LEU A 93 -5.39 -6.76 12.89
N MET A 94 -4.99 -7.85 12.22
CA MET A 94 -5.85 -9.02 11.95
C MET A 94 -5.41 -10.31 12.63
N TYR A 95 -4.11 -10.49 12.85
CA TYR A 95 -3.52 -11.74 13.33
C TYR A 95 -2.53 -11.50 14.45
N LEU A 96 -2.35 -12.51 15.30
CA LEU A 96 -1.32 -12.54 16.32
C LEU A 96 0.06 -12.42 15.66
N SER A 97 0.94 -11.58 16.21
CA SER A 97 2.26 -11.33 15.62
C SER A 97 3.38 -11.25 16.65
N GLY A 98 4.58 -11.68 16.26
CA GLY A 98 5.79 -11.54 17.06
C GLY A 98 5.64 -12.13 18.48
N PRO A 99 6.09 -11.43 19.52
CA PRO A 99 6.02 -11.89 20.91
C PRO A 99 4.67 -11.63 21.59
N GLN A 100 3.59 -11.28 20.87
CA GLN A 100 2.28 -11.02 21.48
C GLN A 100 1.69 -12.27 22.13
N THR A 101 1.09 -12.09 23.30
CA THR A 101 0.17 -13.08 23.88
C THR A 101 -1.21 -12.93 23.25
N GLN A 102 -2.03 -13.98 23.34
CA GLN A 102 -3.42 -13.94 22.86
C GLN A 102 -4.23 -12.83 23.54
N ASP A 103 -4.03 -12.63 24.84
CA ASP A 103 -4.73 -11.58 25.60
C ASP A 103 -4.32 -10.16 25.16
N ASN A 104 -3.04 -9.94 24.91
CA ASN A 104 -2.55 -8.67 24.36
C ASN A 104 -3.17 -8.42 22.99
N PHE A 105 -3.18 -9.42 22.10
CA PHE A 105 -3.78 -9.31 20.78
C PHE A 105 -5.29 -9.03 20.83
N ASN A 106 -6.04 -9.74 21.68
CA ASN A 106 -7.49 -9.54 21.80
C ASN A 106 -7.84 -8.09 22.17
N ARG A 107 -7.04 -7.47 23.04
CA ARG A 107 -7.18 -6.05 23.42
C ARG A 107 -6.69 -5.11 22.30
N ALA A 108 -5.53 -5.40 21.70
CA ALA A 108 -4.97 -4.62 20.61
C ALA A 108 -5.91 -4.57 19.38
N ALA A 109 -6.56 -5.68 19.07
CA ALA A 109 -7.48 -5.82 17.94
C ALA A 109 -8.74 -4.95 18.09
N GLN A 110 -9.02 -4.41 19.28
CA GLN A 110 -10.10 -3.45 19.54
C GLN A 110 -9.62 -2.00 19.59
N ALA A 111 -8.33 -1.73 19.40
CA ALA A 111 -7.77 -0.37 19.34
C ALA A 111 -8.00 0.27 17.95
N ASN A 112 -9.27 0.34 17.55
CA ASN A 112 -9.76 0.98 16.33
C ASN A 112 -11.10 1.68 16.64
N LEU A 113 -11.62 2.48 15.70
CA LEU A 113 -12.84 3.27 15.94
C LEU A 113 -14.09 2.39 16.15
N LEU A 114 -14.14 1.21 15.51
CA LEU A 114 -15.28 0.30 15.63
C LEU A 114 -15.16 -0.66 16.82
N ARG A 115 -14.07 -0.60 17.59
CA ARG A 115 -13.83 -1.39 18.82
C ARG A 115 -14.00 -2.90 18.64
N GLN A 116 -13.67 -3.42 17.46
CA GLN A 116 -13.81 -4.83 17.13
C GLN A 116 -12.66 -5.33 16.26
N PRO A 117 -12.30 -6.63 16.32
CA PRO A 117 -11.31 -7.22 15.43
C PRO A 117 -11.71 -7.08 13.96
N ILE A 118 -10.72 -6.98 13.08
CA ILE A 118 -10.95 -6.98 11.63
C ILE A 118 -11.13 -8.43 11.18
N ASN A 119 -12.19 -8.71 10.44
CA ASN A 119 -12.37 -10.01 9.80
C ASN A 119 -11.50 -10.08 8.53
N PRO A 120 -10.56 -11.03 8.40
CA PRO A 120 -9.72 -11.15 7.20
C PRO A 120 -10.51 -11.35 5.90
N ALA A 121 -11.73 -11.89 5.97
CA ALA A 121 -12.61 -12.02 4.82
C ALA A 121 -13.02 -10.65 4.24
N ASP A 122 -13.11 -9.60 5.07
CA ASP A 122 -13.43 -8.24 4.61
C ASP A 122 -12.25 -7.60 3.87
N VAL A 123 -11.02 -7.95 4.25
CA VAL A 123 -9.82 -7.54 3.50
C VAL A 123 -9.78 -8.27 2.15
N ALA A 124 -10.06 -9.57 2.13
CA ALA A 124 -10.11 -10.34 0.89
C ALA A 124 -11.22 -9.84 -0.06
N SER A 125 -12.41 -9.52 0.45
CA SER A 125 -13.51 -8.97 -0.36
C SER A 125 -13.17 -7.58 -0.91
N SER A 126 -12.43 -6.76 -0.14
CA SER A 126 -11.91 -5.47 -0.58
C SER A 126 -10.88 -5.60 -1.72
N VAL A 127 -10.00 -6.61 -1.66
CA VAL A 127 -9.08 -6.95 -2.76
C VAL A 127 -9.88 -7.35 -4.01
N LEU A 128 -10.89 -8.21 -3.85
CA LEU A 128 -11.75 -8.63 -4.97
C LEU A 128 -12.49 -7.46 -5.61
N PHE A 129 -13.02 -6.54 -4.81
CA PHE A 129 -13.66 -5.31 -5.27
C PHE A 129 -12.74 -4.46 -6.16
N LEU A 130 -11.50 -4.23 -5.71
CA LEU A 130 -10.50 -3.48 -6.49
C LEU A 130 -10.11 -4.21 -7.79
N ALA A 131 -10.02 -5.55 -7.73
CA ALA A 131 -9.69 -6.36 -8.89
C ALA A 131 -10.80 -6.31 -9.95
N GLN A 132 -12.06 -6.36 -9.54
CA GLN A 132 -13.22 -6.40 -10.43
C GLN A 132 -13.59 -5.03 -11.02
N ASN A 133 -13.27 -3.92 -10.34
CA ASN A 133 -13.61 -2.60 -10.83
C ASN A 133 -12.53 -2.02 -11.77
N ALA A 134 -12.78 -2.11 -13.08
CA ALA A 134 -11.85 -1.66 -14.12
C ALA A 134 -11.60 -0.13 -14.14
N SER A 135 -12.40 0.66 -13.43
CA SER A 135 -12.26 2.13 -13.38
C SER A 135 -11.36 2.60 -12.23
N ILE A 136 -10.89 1.69 -11.37
CA ILE A 136 -10.08 2.02 -10.20
C ILE A 136 -8.60 1.68 -10.46
N THR A 137 -7.74 2.69 -10.38
CA THR A 137 -6.28 2.57 -10.39
C THR A 137 -5.66 3.69 -9.54
N GLY A 138 -4.46 3.45 -8.99
CA GLY A 138 -3.67 4.41 -8.23
C GLY A 138 -4.16 4.68 -6.80
N THR A 139 -5.09 3.87 -6.27
CA THR A 139 -5.68 4.11 -4.94
C THR A 139 -5.34 3.03 -3.93
N THR A 140 -5.42 3.39 -2.65
CA THR A 140 -5.30 2.50 -1.51
C THR A 140 -6.61 2.48 -0.72
N LEU A 141 -7.21 1.30 -0.57
CA LEU A 141 -8.39 1.10 0.27
C LEU A 141 -7.98 0.69 1.69
N ARG A 142 -8.39 1.47 2.70
CA ARG A 142 -8.14 1.16 4.12
C ARG A 142 -9.22 0.22 4.64
N VAL A 143 -8.80 -0.92 5.20
CA VAL A 143 -9.69 -1.95 5.74
C VAL A 143 -9.25 -2.25 7.18
N ASP A 144 -9.44 -1.26 8.04
CA ASP A 144 -8.78 -1.20 9.34
C ASP A 144 -9.69 -0.81 10.50
N ASN A 145 -11.02 -0.82 10.30
CA ASN A 145 -12.00 -0.35 11.29
C ASN A 145 -11.70 1.08 11.82
N GLY A 146 -11.02 1.91 11.03
CA GLY A 146 -10.61 3.26 11.42
C GLY A 146 -9.38 3.30 12.33
N GLN A 147 -8.60 2.24 12.46
CA GLN A 147 -7.38 2.20 13.27
C GLN A 147 -6.40 3.33 12.93
N HIS A 148 -6.27 3.70 11.66
CA HIS A 148 -5.41 4.82 11.25
C HIS A 148 -5.82 6.19 11.80
N LEU A 149 -7.04 6.33 12.32
CA LEU A 149 -7.56 7.57 12.91
C LEU A 149 -7.44 7.58 14.45
N VAL A 150 -6.89 6.52 15.05
CA VAL A 150 -6.64 6.44 16.49
C VAL A 150 -5.16 6.76 16.73
N PRO A 151 -4.79 8.01 17.11
CA PRO A 151 -3.40 8.39 17.26
C PRO A 151 -2.75 7.65 18.44
N LEU A 152 -1.60 7.02 18.19
CA LEU A 152 -0.83 6.30 19.21
C LEU A 152 0.65 6.74 19.15
N ALA A 153 1.23 7.06 20.31
CA ALA A 153 2.65 7.44 20.41
C ALA A 153 3.61 6.28 20.13
N ARG A 154 3.12 5.04 20.25
CA ARG A 154 3.85 3.77 20.06
C ARG A 154 2.97 2.82 19.25
N ASP A 155 3.55 1.74 18.76
CA ASP A 155 2.76 0.69 18.11
C ASP A 155 1.74 0.06 19.07
N VAL A 156 0.58 -0.34 18.53
CA VAL A 156 -0.53 -0.91 19.30
C VAL A 156 -0.08 -2.08 20.18
N MET A 157 0.89 -2.86 19.73
CA MET A 157 1.47 -3.95 20.50
C MET A 157 2.04 -3.51 21.86
N PHE A 158 2.59 -2.30 21.95
CA PHE A 158 3.27 -1.78 23.14
C PHE A 158 2.37 -0.95 24.07
N VAL A 159 1.24 -0.43 23.58
CA VAL A 159 0.36 0.50 24.35
C VAL A 159 -0.95 -0.13 24.80
N VAL A 160 -1.19 -1.41 24.53
CA VAL A 160 -2.38 -2.13 25.02
C VAL A 160 -2.58 -1.98 26.53
N GLU A 161 -1.51 -1.98 27.32
CA GLU A 161 -1.62 -1.83 28.77
C GLU A 161 -1.97 -0.40 29.21
N GLU A 162 -1.56 0.61 28.44
CA GLU A 162 -1.82 2.03 28.74
C GLU A 162 -3.21 2.47 28.25
N LEU A 163 -3.64 1.96 27.09
CA LEU A 163 -4.92 2.32 26.44
C LEU A 163 -6.16 1.89 27.23
N PHE A 164 -6.04 0.86 28.07
CA PHE A 164 -7.16 0.30 28.84
C PHE A 164 -6.95 0.42 30.36
N LYS A 165 -5.99 1.24 30.81
CA LYS A 165 -5.97 1.73 32.19
C LYS A 165 -7.03 2.82 32.29
N SER A 166 -8.26 2.42 32.63
CA SER A 166 -9.38 3.31 32.93
C SER A 166 -10.04 2.81 34.20
#